data_AF-A0A924DWE0-F1
#
_entry.id   AF-A0A924DWE0-F1
#
_cell.length_a   1.000
_cell.length_b   1.000
_cell.length_c   1.000
_cell.angle_alpha   90.00
_cell.angle_beta   90.00
_cell.angle_gamma   90.00
#
_symmetry.space_group_name_H-M   'P 1'
#
loop_
_entity.id
_entity.type
_entity.pdbx_description
1 polymer ?
#
loop_
_entity_poly.entity_id
_entity_poly.type
_entity_poly.pdbx_seq_one_letter_code
_entity_poly.pdbx_strand_id
1 'polypeptide(L)'
;MTCCDSSEQPENVACPTCGTKGQPVTAVTIASLLLEVSKHRLQSGIDQLFCPDATCRIVYFARTGSETFTIDDLAVPVWQKRSDDPDVPVCYCFGHPLASLADEIQRTGKSTALTDIAA
;
A
#
# COMPACT_ATOMS: atom_id res chain seq x y z
N MET A 1 27.52 -20.01 -26.73
CA MET A 1 27.31 -20.27 -25.29
C MET A 1 26.28 -19.27 -24.83
N THR A 2 25.06 -19.75 -24.63
CA THR A 2 23.81 -19.00 -24.52
C THR A 2 23.67 -18.43 -23.12
N CYS A 3 23.97 -17.13 -22.96
CA CYS A 3 23.78 -16.38 -21.73
C CYS A 3 22.39 -15.73 -21.70
N CYS A 4 21.34 -16.55 -21.68
CA CYS A 4 19.97 -16.07 -21.41
C CYS A 4 19.30 -17.11 -20.53
N ASP A 5 19.68 -17.08 -19.24
CA ASP A 5 18.90 -17.73 -18.21
C ASP A 5 17.75 -16.77 -17.87
N SER A 6 16.54 -17.25 -18.10
CA SER A 6 15.32 -16.47 -18.00
C SER A 6 15.08 -16.19 -16.53
N SER A 7 15.26 -14.96 -16.10
CA SER A 7 14.84 -14.53 -14.76
C SER A 7 13.36 -14.86 -14.60
N GLU A 8 13.04 -15.68 -13.60
CA GLU A 8 11.67 -16.01 -13.20
C GLU A 8 10.91 -14.69 -13.00
N GLN A 9 10.08 -14.34 -13.98
CA GLN A 9 9.22 -13.17 -13.90
C GLN A 9 8.24 -13.43 -12.76
N PRO A 10 7.99 -12.46 -11.86
CA PRO A 10 7.03 -12.65 -10.79
C PRO A 10 5.68 -12.93 -11.45
N GLU A 11 5.25 -14.18 -11.34
CA GLU A 11 3.92 -14.64 -11.67
C GLU A 11 2.89 -13.62 -11.18
N ASN A 12 1.94 -13.26 -12.05
CA ASN A 12 0.91 -12.24 -11.79
C ASN A 12 -0.03 -12.73 -10.68
N VAL A 13 0.42 -12.70 -9.43
CA VAL A 13 -0.39 -13.12 -8.30
C VAL A 13 -1.48 -12.08 -8.07
N ALA A 14 -2.71 -12.54 -8.21
CA ALA A 14 -3.91 -11.76 -8.04
C ALA A 14 -4.37 -11.77 -6.58
N CYS A 15 -5.01 -10.68 -6.16
CA CYS A 15 -5.71 -10.61 -4.88
C CYS A 15 -6.80 -11.71 -4.83
N PRO A 16 -6.87 -12.51 -3.76
CA PRO A 16 -7.82 -13.62 -3.67
C PRO A 16 -9.28 -13.17 -3.60
N THR A 17 -9.55 -11.90 -3.30
CA THR A 17 -10.91 -11.35 -3.23
C THR A 17 -11.36 -10.65 -4.51
N CYS A 18 -10.54 -9.76 -5.08
CA CYS A 18 -10.95 -8.94 -6.22
C CYS A 18 -10.27 -9.32 -7.55
N GLY A 19 -9.30 -10.23 -7.54
CA GLY A 19 -8.58 -10.64 -8.75
C GLY A 19 -7.55 -9.62 -9.27
N THR A 20 -7.46 -8.43 -8.66
CA THR A 20 -6.51 -7.39 -9.08
C THR A 20 -5.07 -7.84 -8.80
N LYS A 21 -4.18 -7.63 -9.78
CA LYS A 21 -2.75 -7.94 -9.67
C LYS A 21 -2.14 -7.25 -8.44
N GLY A 22 -1.46 -8.02 -7.61
CA GLY A 22 -0.74 -7.51 -6.44
C GLY A 22 0.58 -6.83 -6.80
N GLN A 23 0.99 -5.88 -5.96
CA GLN A 23 2.28 -5.19 -6.05
C GLN A 23 3.19 -5.65 -4.90
N PRO A 24 4.43 -6.12 -5.15
CA PRO A 24 5.27 -6.67 -4.09
C PRO A 24 5.63 -5.62 -3.03
N VAL A 25 5.58 -6.03 -1.75
CA VAL A 25 5.93 -5.22 -0.58
C VAL A 25 6.73 -6.07 0.40
N THR A 26 7.71 -5.46 1.06
CA THR A 26 8.49 -6.19 2.07
C THR A 26 7.67 -6.45 3.34
N ALA A 27 7.91 -7.59 3.98
CA ALA A 27 7.25 -7.92 5.25
C ALA A 27 7.55 -6.88 6.35
N VAL A 28 8.77 -6.31 6.38
CA VAL A 28 9.14 -5.25 7.33
C VAL A 28 8.27 -4.02 7.17
N THR A 29 8.01 -3.59 5.93
CA THR A 29 7.10 -2.48 5.65
C THR A 29 5.71 -2.76 6.19
N ILE A 30 5.15 -3.94 5.91
CA ILE A 30 3.81 -4.31 6.38
C ILE A 30 3.76 -4.35 7.91
N ALA A 31 4.77 -4.93 8.56
CA ALA A 31 4.85 -4.96 10.01
C ALA A 31 4.80 -3.57 10.66
N SER A 32 5.35 -2.52 10.02
CA SER A 32 5.25 -1.15 10.53
C SER A 32 3.87 -0.51 10.38
N LEU A 33 3.01 -1.06 9.51
CA LEU A 33 1.70 -0.51 9.16
C LEU A 33 0.54 -1.27 9.84
N LEU A 34 0.78 -2.50 10.32
CA LEU A 34 -0.20 -3.32 11.01
C LEU A 34 -0.40 -2.91 12.48
N LEU A 35 -1.61 -3.10 12.97
CA LEU A 35 -1.91 -3.14 14.40
C LEU A 35 -1.08 -4.23 15.08
N GLU A 36 -0.65 -4.01 16.33
CA GLU A 36 0.12 -4.99 17.11
C GLU A 36 -0.54 -6.37 17.17
N VAL A 37 -1.88 -6.41 17.28
CA VAL A 37 -2.65 -7.66 17.30
C VAL A 37 -2.59 -8.42 15.98
N SER A 38 -2.44 -7.71 14.85
CA SER A 38 -2.40 -8.31 13.52
C SER A 38 -0.98 -8.75 13.12
N LYS A 39 0.07 -8.15 13.70
CA LYS A 39 1.48 -8.50 13.41
C LYS A 39 1.80 -9.98 13.63
N HIS A 40 1.15 -10.64 14.59
CA HIS A 40 1.36 -12.05 14.90
C HIS A 40 0.99 -13.00 13.74
N ARG A 41 0.11 -12.55 12.82
CA ARG A 41 -0.27 -13.33 11.63
C ARG A 41 0.71 -13.16 10.48
N LEU A 42 1.60 -12.15 10.54
CA LEU A 42 2.56 -11.87 9.48
C LEU A 42 3.65 -12.94 9.47
N GLN A 43 3.69 -13.72 8.39
CA GLN A 43 4.62 -14.81 8.22
C GLN A 43 5.98 -14.30 7.68
N SER A 44 7.06 -14.59 8.40
CA SER A 44 8.42 -14.29 7.95
C SER A 44 8.81 -15.15 6.75
N GLY A 45 9.55 -14.56 5.80
CA GLY A 45 10.07 -15.28 4.63
C GLY A 45 9.06 -15.53 3.51
N ILE A 46 7.84 -14.99 3.64
CA ILE A 46 6.83 -15.04 2.58
C ILE A 46 6.68 -13.66 1.95
N ASP A 47 6.81 -13.62 0.63
CA ASP A 47 6.52 -12.44 -0.18
C ASP A 47 5.11 -11.95 0.08
N GLN A 48 4.98 -10.66 0.35
CA GLN A 48 3.69 -10.01 0.53
C GLN A 48 3.40 -9.11 -0.66
N LEU A 49 2.12 -8.97 -0.99
CA LEU A 49 1.65 -8.11 -2.05
C LEU A 49 0.58 -7.14 -1.54
N PHE A 50 0.63 -5.91 -2.04
CA PHE A 50 -0.41 -4.91 -1.88
C PHE A 50 -1.48 -5.05 -2.96
N CYS A 51 -2.75 -4.97 -2.58
CA CYS A 51 -3.88 -4.90 -3.50
C CYS A 51 -4.21 -3.43 -3.81
N PRO A 52 -4.03 -2.94 -5.05
CA PRO A 52 -4.26 -1.53 -5.38
C PRO A 52 -5.72 -1.16 -5.65
N ASP A 53 -6.63 -2.14 -5.65
CA ASP A 53 -8.05 -1.91 -5.95
C ASP A 53 -8.73 -1.09 -4.85
N ALA A 54 -9.24 0.10 -5.18
CA ALA A 54 -9.82 1.00 -4.18
C ALA A 54 -11.06 0.46 -3.48
N THR A 55 -11.81 -0.43 -4.13
CA THR A 55 -13.06 -1.01 -3.60
C THR A 55 -12.81 -2.28 -2.77
N CYS A 56 -11.62 -2.86 -2.88
CA CYS A 56 -11.28 -4.10 -2.19
C CYS A 56 -10.77 -3.82 -0.77
N ARG A 57 -11.41 -4.44 0.22
CA ARG A 57 -11.03 -4.33 1.65
C ARG A 57 -9.68 -4.98 1.98
N ILE A 58 -9.17 -5.90 1.16
CA ILE A 58 -7.82 -6.44 1.31
C ILE A 58 -6.81 -5.33 0.97
N VAL A 59 -5.87 -5.11 1.88
CA VAL A 59 -4.72 -4.22 1.70
C VAL A 59 -3.51 -5.04 1.31
N TYR A 60 -3.13 -6.02 2.14
CA TYR A 60 -1.99 -6.90 1.89
C TYR A 60 -2.41 -8.35 1.85
N PHE A 61 -1.72 -9.17 1.08
CA PHE A 61 -1.91 -10.61 1.04
C PHE A 61 -0.60 -11.33 0.75
N ALA A 62 -0.45 -12.53 1.31
CA ALA A 62 0.69 -13.38 1.02
C ALA A 62 0.66 -13.84 -0.45
N ARG A 63 1.82 -13.96 -1.09
CA ARG A 63 1.95 -14.50 -2.47
C ARG A 63 1.30 -15.87 -2.62
N THR A 64 1.40 -16.69 -1.58
CA THR A 64 0.82 -18.02 -1.47
C THR A 64 -0.70 -18.01 -1.27
N GLY A 65 -1.30 -16.86 -0.95
CA GLY A 65 -2.69 -16.73 -0.52
C GLY A 65 -2.96 -17.23 0.90
N SER A 66 -1.93 -17.56 1.69
CA SER A 66 -2.09 -18.15 3.04
C SER A 66 -2.60 -17.17 4.10
N GLU A 67 -2.39 -15.87 3.90
CA GLU A 67 -2.75 -14.82 4.86
C GLU A 67 -3.18 -13.55 4.11
N THR A 68 -4.13 -12.82 4.70
CA THR A 68 -4.62 -11.54 4.19
C THR A 68 -4.81 -10.52 5.31
N PHE A 69 -4.47 -9.27 5.03
CA PHE A 69 -4.68 -8.13 5.92
C PHE A 69 -5.66 -7.16 5.27
N THR A 70 -6.69 -6.79 6.02
CA THR A 70 -7.73 -5.87 5.59
C THR A 70 -7.49 -4.46 6.14
N ILE A 71 -8.30 -3.50 5.72
CA ILE A 71 -8.26 -2.12 6.24
C ILE A 71 -8.30 -2.09 7.78
N ASP A 72 -9.01 -3.01 8.41
CA ASP A 72 -9.19 -3.03 9.87
C ASP A 72 -7.99 -3.66 10.61
N ASP A 73 -7.02 -4.22 9.88
CA ASP A 73 -5.78 -4.77 10.45
C ASP A 73 -4.65 -3.75 10.53
N LEU A 74 -4.83 -2.57 9.94
CA LEU A 74 -3.80 -1.54 9.84
C LEU A 74 -3.95 -0.47 10.93
N ALA A 75 -2.81 -0.04 11.46
CA ALA A 75 -2.72 1.06 12.42
C ALA A 75 -2.85 2.44 11.76
N VAL A 76 -2.59 2.50 10.46
CA VAL A 76 -2.68 3.73 9.65
C VAL A 76 -3.65 3.52 8.48
N PRO A 77 -4.49 4.52 8.15
CA PRO A 77 -5.38 4.41 7.00
C PRO A 77 -4.57 4.34 5.70
N VAL A 78 -5.13 3.71 4.67
CA VAL A 78 -4.51 3.62 3.34
C VAL A 78 -5.29 4.50 2.39
N TRP A 79 -4.66 5.58 1.90
CA TRP A 79 -5.29 6.52 0.95
C TRP A 79 -6.01 5.83 -0.21
N GLN A 80 -5.39 4.85 -0.87
CA GLN A 80 -6.02 4.13 -1.99
C GLN A 80 -7.33 3.41 -1.63
N LYS A 81 -7.56 3.10 -0.35
CA LYS A 81 -8.75 2.38 0.16
C LYS A 81 -9.78 3.31 0.82
N ARG A 82 -9.44 4.58 0.98
CA ARG A 82 -10.20 5.63 1.67
C ARG A 82 -10.10 6.94 0.90
N SER A 83 -10.13 6.88 -0.41
CA SER A 83 -9.94 8.07 -1.27
C SER A 83 -11.13 9.03 -1.21
N ASP A 84 -12.24 8.61 -0.61
CA ASP A 84 -13.42 9.40 -0.27
C ASP A 84 -13.27 10.19 1.05
N ASP A 85 -12.28 9.87 1.87
CA ASP A 85 -11.99 10.56 3.13
C ASP A 85 -11.05 11.76 2.88
N PRO A 86 -11.51 13.01 3.10
CA PRO A 86 -10.68 14.20 2.92
C PRO A 86 -9.48 14.27 3.88
N ASP A 87 -9.57 13.65 5.05
CA ASP A 87 -8.54 13.70 6.09
C ASP A 87 -7.50 12.60 5.94
N VAL A 88 -7.66 11.69 4.97
CA VAL A 88 -6.73 10.60 4.77
C VAL A 88 -5.34 11.11 4.36
N PRO A 89 -4.25 10.66 5.00
CA PRO A 89 -2.89 11.04 4.62
C PRO A 89 -2.54 10.48 3.25
N VAL A 90 -2.15 11.39 2.33
CA VAL A 90 -1.54 11.05 1.05
C VAL A 90 -0.03 10.89 1.21
N CYS A 91 0.59 11.74 2.02
CA CYS A 91 1.99 11.62 2.41
C CYS A 91 2.10 11.25 3.89
N TYR A 92 2.43 9.99 4.18
CA TYR A 92 2.60 9.51 5.55
C TYR A 92 3.78 10.12 6.29
N CYS A 93 4.84 10.51 5.55
CA CYS A 93 6.06 11.03 6.15
C CYS A 93 5.89 12.43 6.75
N PHE A 94 5.16 13.30 6.04
CA PHE A 94 4.97 14.71 6.41
C PHE A 94 3.53 15.01 6.84
N GLY A 95 2.65 14.00 6.81
CA GLY A 95 1.27 14.12 7.27
C GLY A 95 0.40 14.99 6.38
N HIS A 96 0.64 15.06 5.07
CA HIS A 96 -0.22 15.81 4.16
C HIS A 96 -1.55 15.05 3.92
N PRO A 97 -2.70 15.56 4.38
CA PRO A 97 -4.01 14.97 4.09
C PRO A 97 -4.47 15.37 2.68
N LEU A 98 -5.41 14.58 2.13
CA LEU A 98 -5.97 14.81 0.79
C LEU A 98 -6.60 16.21 0.66
N ALA A 99 -7.36 16.66 1.65
CA ALA A 99 -8.02 17.97 1.64
C ALA A 99 -7.01 19.12 1.61
N SER A 100 -5.97 19.07 2.43
CA SER A 100 -4.96 20.14 2.45
C SER A 100 -4.29 20.30 1.08
N LEU A 101 -3.99 19.19 0.39
CA LEU A 101 -3.39 19.22 -0.94
C LEU A 101 -4.39 19.76 -1.98
N ALA A 102 -5.64 19.28 -1.93
CA ALA A 102 -6.69 19.72 -2.85
C ALA A 102 -7.00 21.22 -2.70
N ASP A 103 -7.16 21.70 -1.46
CA ASP A 103 -7.46 23.10 -1.15
C ASP A 103 -6.33 24.03 -1.61
N GLU A 104 -5.07 23.63 -1.38
CA GLU A 104 -3.92 24.41 -1.80
C GLU A 104 -3.86 24.55 -3.33
N ILE A 105 -4.04 23.44 -4.04
CA ILE A 105 -4.07 23.41 -5.51
C ILE A 105 -5.23 24.24 -6.04
N GLN A 106 -6.41 24.14 -5.43
CA GLN A 106 -7.58 24.94 -5.83
C GLN A 106 -7.34 26.44 -5.64
N ARG A 107 -6.69 26.84 -4.54
CA ARG A 107 -6.46 28.26 -4.20
C ARG A 107 -5.30 28.88 -4.98
N THR A 108 -4.24 28.10 -5.26
CA THR A 108 -2.96 28.64 -5.74
C THR A 108 -2.54 28.13 -7.11
N GLY A 109 -3.19 27.06 -7.60
CA GLY A 109 -2.77 26.33 -8.80
C GLY A 109 -1.47 25.54 -8.64
N LYS A 110 -0.93 25.41 -7.41
CA LYS A 110 0.33 24.76 -7.08
C LYS A 110 0.21 23.97 -5.78
N SER A 111 1.20 23.12 -5.49
CA SER A 111 1.36 22.51 -4.17
C SER A 111 2.78 22.71 -3.62
N THR A 112 2.89 23.10 -2.36
CA THR A 112 4.16 23.19 -1.62
C THR A 112 4.60 21.86 -1.02
N ALA A 113 3.76 20.81 -1.03
CA ALA A 113 4.12 19.52 -0.47
C ALA A 113 5.40 18.93 -1.07
N LEU A 114 5.68 19.18 -2.36
CA LEU A 114 6.94 18.77 -2.98
C LEU A 114 8.15 19.53 -2.43
N THR A 115 7.98 20.78 -2.00
CA THR A 115 9.02 21.55 -1.33
C THR A 115 9.28 21.00 0.07
N ASP A 116 8.21 20.67 0.81
CA ASP A 116 8.32 20.08 2.15
C ASP A 116 8.99 18.70 2.13
N ILE A 117 8.68 17.88 1.11
CA ILE A 117 9.30 16.56 0.92
C ILE A 117 10.79 16.65 0.57
N ALA A 118 11.22 17.75 -0.06
CA ALA A 118 12.60 17.96 -0.50
C ALA A 118 13.50 18.65 0.53
N ALA A 119 12.94 19.12 1.65
CA ALA A 119 13.65 19.81 2.73
C ALA A 119 14.41 18.82 3.64
#